data_AF-A0A2M9L770-F1
#
_entry.id   AF-A0A2M9L770-F1
#
_cell.length_a   1.000
_cell.length_b   1.000
_cell.length_c   1.000
_cell.angle_alpha   90.00
_cell.angle_beta   90.00
_cell.angle_gamma   90.00
#
_symmetry.space_group_name_H-M   'P 1'
#
loop_
_entity.id
_entity.type
_entity.pdbx_description
1 polymer ?
#
loop_
_entity_poly.entity_id
_entity_poly.type
_entity_poly.pdbx_seq_one_letter_code
_entity_poly.pdbx_strand_id
1 'polypeptide(L)'
;MPPEVHQATRTPAAHSVLRAAEGGALVVAADFGTAGRPSATFTELVEGLRAPYEFWETMPPPHGEEAEMSAAQHIERWMRDIRESGRPVRAVIGFCSGSVYAAGLVEEIARLQKRPRLVLIDPDLAERHMVIGHYERFMTARLTPVLTGEEVEAAVRAGRDADAAAATPLELAAALGALCLRILPDACERGGAPEGRGRELAEIFASYLHWLAAGAELDARAVWREATAINSRTEGFGLDAFPEEERAGLVAEVIDFDIPHLELMRTPEVARTVDGLLQTEQPDNRSLA
;
A
#
# COMPACT_ATOMS: atom_id res chain seq x y z
N MET A 1 0.68 31.94 35.50
CA MET A 1 0.84 30.71 34.70
C MET A 1 -0.39 30.57 33.82
N PRO A 2 -0.28 30.66 32.50
CA PRO A 2 -1.39 30.30 31.64
C PRO A 2 -1.55 28.78 31.63
N PRO A 3 -2.79 28.26 31.52
CA PRO A 3 -3.05 26.83 31.49
C PRO A 3 -2.47 26.22 30.22
N GLU A 4 -1.87 25.03 30.36
CA GLU A 4 -1.45 24.18 29.25
C GLU A 4 -2.64 23.99 28.31
N VAL A 5 -2.50 24.51 27.10
CA VAL A 5 -3.39 24.16 26.00
C VAL A 5 -3.13 22.69 25.73
N HIS A 6 -4.02 21.82 26.19
CA HIS A 6 -4.19 20.48 25.62
C HIS A 6 -4.28 20.68 24.11
N GLN A 7 -3.21 20.38 23.39
CA GLN A 7 -3.26 20.27 21.93
C GLN A 7 -4.21 19.11 21.67
N ALA A 8 -5.43 19.43 21.27
CA ALA A 8 -6.31 18.45 20.67
C ALA A 8 -5.51 17.79 19.54
N THR A 9 -5.20 16.51 19.69
CA THR A 9 -4.62 15.68 18.64
C THR A 9 -5.50 15.82 17.41
N ARG A 10 -5.07 16.62 16.44
CA ARG A 10 -5.74 16.70 15.14
C ARG A 10 -5.66 15.31 14.52
N THR A 11 -6.81 14.78 14.12
CA THR A 11 -6.85 13.59 13.29
C THR A 11 -6.03 13.85 12.01
N PRO A 12 -5.10 12.95 11.64
CA PRO A 12 -4.32 13.09 10.41
C PRO A 12 -5.25 13.14 9.18
N ALA A 13 -4.92 13.94 8.18
CA ALA A 13 -5.77 14.13 7.00
C ALA A 13 -5.49 13.08 5.90
N ALA A 14 -4.27 12.54 5.90
CA ALA A 14 -3.74 11.61 4.93
C ALA A 14 -3.55 10.19 5.50
N HIS A 15 -3.99 9.94 6.74
CA HIS A 15 -3.91 8.63 7.38
C HIS A 15 -5.20 8.24 8.10
N SER A 16 -5.47 6.94 8.11
CA SER A 16 -6.41 6.31 9.01
C SER A 16 -5.71 5.99 10.32
N VAL A 17 -6.26 6.42 11.46
CA VAL A 17 -5.75 6.01 12.78
C VAL A 17 -6.36 4.64 13.11
N LEU A 18 -5.56 3.57 12.99
CA LEU A 18 -6.00 2.19 13.26
C LEU A 18 -6.03 1.88 14.76
N ARG A 19 -5.12 2.49 15.52
CA ARG A 19 -5.09 2.41 16.98
C ARG A 19 -4.43 3.64 17.56
N ALA A 20 -5.14 4.36 18.43
CA ALA A 20 -4.58 5.48 19.18
C ALA A 20 -3.79 5.00 20.41
N ALA A 21 -2.72 5.72 20.78
CA ALA A 21 -1.98 5.47 22.01
C ALA A 21 -1.45 6.80 22.59
N GLU A 22 -1.65 7.03 23.89
CA GLU A 22 -1.18 8.27 24.54
C GLU A 22 0.34 8.30 24.67
N GLY A 23 0.98 9.38 24.24
CA GLY A 23 2.40 9.66 24.47
C GLY A 23 3.41 8.69 23.82
N GLY A 24 2.94 7.68 23.07
CA GLY A 24 3.77 6.66 22.43
C GLY A 24 4.41 7.12 21.11
N ALA A 25 5.40 6.37 20.64
CA ALA A 25 5.93 6.50 19.27
C ALA A 25 4.88 6.04 18.23
N LEU A 26 5.09 6.45 16.98
CA LEU A 26 4.23 6.14 15.84
C LEU A 26 4.77 4.94 15.05
N VAL A 27 3.87 4.07 14.59
CA VAL A 27 4.12 3.09 13.53
C VAL A 27 3.24 3.45 12.33
N VAL A 28 3.86 3.56 11.15
CA VAL A 28 3.16 3.92 9.91
C VAL A 28 3.05 2.69 9.01
N ALA A 29 1.85 2.33 8.61
CA ALA A 29 1.57 1.27 7.65
C ALA A 29 1.30 1.87 6.27
N ALA A 30 2.01 1.41 5.25
CA ALA A 30 1.84 1.79 3.86
C ALA A 30 1.09 0.68 3.12
N ASP A 31 -0.15 1.00 2.71
CA ASP A 31 -1.06 0.11 2.02
C ASP A 31 -2.12 0.92 1.25
N PHE A 32 -2.78 0.26 0.31
CA PHE A 32 -4.04 0.70 -0.26
C PHE A 32 -5.19 -0.08 0.40
N GLY A 33 -5.51 0.29 1.65
CA GLY A 33 -6.54 -0.33 2.47
C GLY A 33 -7.97 0.08 2.07
N THR A 34 -8.52 -0.47 0.98
CA THR A 34 -9.93 -0.27 0.64
C THR A 34 -10.83 -1.37 1.19
N ALA A 35 -11.99 -0.98 1.73
CA ALA A 35 -12.99 -1.89 2.24
C ALA A 35 -13.45 -2.92 1.19
N GLY A 36 -13.55 -4.19 1.60
CA GLY A 36 -14.07 -5.29 0.76
C GLY A 36 -13.04 -6.01 -0.12
N ARG A 37 -11.74 -5.71 0.03
CA ARG A 37 -10.68 -6.52 -0.60
C ARG A 37 -10.59 -7.91 0.06
N PRO A 38 -10.16 -8.96 -0.68
CA PRO A 38 -10.08 -10.31 -0.13
C PRO A 38 -8.92 -10.51 0.85
N SER A 39 -7.80 -9.80 0.65
CA SER A 39 -6.63 -9.89 1.52
C SER A 39 -6.92 -9.26 2.87
N ALA A 40 -6.37 -9.85 3.93
CA ALA A 40 -6.38 -9.26 5.26
C ALA A 40 -5.84 -7.81 5.25
N THR A 41 -6.23 -6.99 6.21
CA THR A 41 -5.80 -5.58 6.31
C THR A 41 -4.93 -5.31 7.53
N PHE A 42 -4.29 -4.14 7.54
CA PHE A 42 -3.59 -3.67 8.73
C PHE A 42 -4.50 -3.51 9.94
N THR A 43 -5.82 -3.32 9.76
CA THR A 43 -6.80 -3.36 10.86
C THR A 43 -6.72 -4.69 11.60
N GLU A 44 -6.76 -5.81 10.87
CA GLU A 44 -6.70 -7.16 11.45
C GLU A 44 -5.34 -7.44 12.10
N LEU A 45 -4.25 -6.95 11.49
CA LEU A 45 -2.91 -7.08 12.08
C LEU A 45 -2.83 -6.34 13.42
N VAL A 46 -3.26 -5.08 13.44
CA VAL A 46 -3.17 -4.19 14.61
C VAL A 46 -3.99 -4.69 15.79
N GLU A 47 -5.12 -5.37 15.55
CA GLU A 47 -5.91 -6.04 16.59
C GLU A 47 -5.10 -7.12 17.33
N GLY A 48 -4.15 -7.77 16.66
CA GLY A 48 -3.27 -8.78 17.23
C GLY A 48 -2.02 -8.24 17.94
N LEU A 49 -1.69 -6.95 17.78
CA LEU A 49 -0.45 -6.35 18.31
C LEU A 49 -0.61 -5.87 19.76
N ARG A 50 0.42 -6.08 20.58
CA ARG A 50 0.51 -5.61 21.98
C ARG A 50 1.43 -4.41 22.17
N ALA A 51 2.25 -4.08 21.17
CA ALA A 51 3.15 -2.93 21.26
C ALA A 51 2.37 -1.63 21.58
N PRO A 52 2.81 -0.79 22.54
CA PRO A 52 2.05 0.38 23.00
C PRO A 52 2.21 1.59 22.06
N TYR A 53 2.30 1.34 20.75
CA TYR A 53 2.45 2.36 19.72
C TYR A 53 1.10 2.72 19.11
N GLU A 54 1.03 3.94 18.62
CA GLU A 54 -0.06 4.38 17.74
C GLU A 54 0.21 3.91 16.33
N PHE A 55 -0.85 3.50 15.63
CA PHE A 55 -0.77 2.94 14.28
C PHE A 55 -1.56 3.79 13.32
N TRP A 56 -0.88 4.32 12.32
CA TRP A 56 -1.47 5.06 11.21
C TRP A 56 -1.30 4.28 9.93
N GLU A 57 -2.35 4.16 9.13
CA GLU A 57 -2.31 3.59 7.78
C GLU A 57 -2.45 4.70 6.75
N THR A 58 -1.61 4.69 5.72
CA THR A 58 -1.66 5.65 4.62
C THR A 58 -3.02 5.59 3.93
N MET A 59 -3.68 6.74 3.79
CA MET A 59 -4.87 6.86 2.95
C MET A 59 -4.49 7.34 1.56
N PRO A 60 -5.10 6.81 0.49
CA PRO A 60 -5.03 7.45 -0.81
C PRO A 60 -5.62 8.87 -0.74
N PRO A 61 -5.23 9.78 -1.65
CA PRO A 61 -5.93 11.04 -1.83
C PRO A 61 -7.39 10.80 -2.25
N PRO A 62 -8.29 11.77 -2.02
CA PRO A 62 -9.65 11.72 -2.56
C PRO A 62 -9.65 11.54 -4.08
N HIS A 63 -10.66 10.85 -4.61
CA HIS A 63 -10.79 10.68 -6.06
C HIS A 63 -10.83 12.05 -6.78
N GLY A 64 -10.12 12.14 -7.89
CA GLY A 64 -9.87 13.36 -8.65
C GLY A 64 -8.61 14.11 -8.22
N GLU A 65 -8.14 13.95 -6.98
CA GLU A 65 -6.88 14.56 -6.51
C GLU A 65 -5.66 13.68 -6.77
N GLU A 66 -5.83 12.36 -6.97
CA GLU A 66 -4.76 11.43 -7.36
C GLU A 66 -4.26 11.63 -8.79
N ALA A 67 -5.09 12.26 -9.63
CA ALA A 67 -4.76 12.45 -11.03
C ALA A 67 -3.44 13.23 -11.13
N GLU A 68 -2.44 12.64 -11.77
CA GLU A 68 -1.09 13.19 -11.95
C GLU A 68 -0.25 13.30 -10.66
N MET A 69 -0.68 12.71 -9.53
CA MET A 69 0.18 12.63 -8.35
C MET A 69 1.34 11.65 -8.57
N SER A 70 2.57 12.18 -8.58
CA SER A 70 3.81 11.40 -8.49
C SER A 70 3.93 10.71 -7.13
N ALA A 71 4.80 9.70 -7.05
CA ALA A 71 5.09 9.03 -5.77
C ALA A 71 5.62 10.01 -4.72
N ALA A 72 6.45 10.98 -5.13
CA ALA A 72 6.99 11.99 -4.23
C ALA A 72 5.87 12.86 -3.61
N GLN A 73 4.83 13.19 -4.38
CA GLN A 73 3.68 13.94 -3.87
C GLN A 73 2.84 13.12 -2.89
N HIS A 74 2.68 11.82 -3.14
CA HIS A 74 2.05 10.90 -2.18
C HIS A 74 2.83 10.86 -0.85
N ILE A 75 4.15 10.66 -0.91
CA ILE A 75 5.03 10.62 0.26
C ILE A 75 4.98 11.95 1.02
N GLU A 76 5.10 13.10 0.34
CA GLU A 76 5.05 14.42 0.98
C GLU A 76 3.70 14.68 1.67
N ARG A 77 2.60 14.22 1.07
CA ARG A 77 1.26 14.32 1.68
C ARG A 77 1.21 13.56 3.01
N TRP A 78 1.73 12.34 3.08
CA TRP A 78 1.79 11.58 4.33
C TRP A 78 2.81 12.17 5.32
N MET A 79 3.98 12.61 4.83
CA MET A 79 5.00 13.22 5.67
C MET A 79 4.54 14.50 6.37
N ARG A 80 3.58 15.23 5.80
CA ARG A 80 2.97 16.39 6.45
C ARG A 80 2.31 16.02 7.77
N ASP A 81 1.42 15.04 7.78
CA ASP A 81 0.75 14.57 9.01
C ASP A 81 1.78 14.04 10.02
N ILE A 82 2.76 13.25 9.55
CA ILE A 82 3.80 12.68 10.42
C ILE A 82 4.59 13.80 11.10
N ARG A 83 4.98 14.86 10.37
CA ARG A 83 5.67 16.03 10.92
C ARG A 83 4.80 16.82 11.88
N GLU A 84 3.55 17.09 11.51
CA GLU A 84 2.60 17.83 12.33
C GLU A 84 2.28 17.09 13.65
N SER A 85 2.37 15.76 13.66
CA SER A 85 2.20 14.95 14.87
C SER A 85 3.25 15.26 15.95
N GLY A 86 4.46 15.67 15.56
CA GLY A 86 5.61 15.86 16.46
C GLY A 86 6.14 14.58 17.11
N ARG A 87 5.68 13.39 16.67
CA ARG A 87 6.00 12.11 17.31
C ARG A 87 7.16 11.38 16.62
N PRO A 88 8.01 10.68 17.39
CA PRO A 88 9.03 9.83 16.80
C PRO A 88 8.36 8.64 16.08
N VAL A 89 8.88 8.29 14.91
CA VAL A 89 8.42 7.14 14.13
C VAL A 89 9.33 5.98 14.46
N ARG A 90 8.75 4.93 15.04
CA ARG A 90 9.48 3.74 15.46
C ARG A 90 9.74 2.78 14.31
N ALA A 91 8.72 2.60 13.47
CA ALA A 91 8.76 1.69 12.35
C ALA A 91 7.83 2.15 11.23
N VAL A 92 8.14 1.72 10.02
CA VAL A 92 7.27 1.76 8.86
C VAL A 92 7.04 0.33 8.39
N ILE A 93 5.80 -0.04 8.13
CA ILE A 93 5.42 -1.36 7.64
C ILE A 93 4.82 -1.20 6.25
N GLY A 94 5.27 -1.97 5.26
CA GLY A 94 4.68 -1.96 3.91
C GLY A 94 4.12 -3.31 3.53
N PHE A 95 2.96 -3.34 2.89
CA PHE A 95 2.34 -4.57 2.38
C PHE A 95 2.26 -4.57 0.85
N CYS A 96 2.67 -5.65 0.19
CA CYS A 96 2.59 -5.77 -1.27
C CYS A 96 3.28 -4.58 -1.96
N SER A 97 2.60 -3.93 -2.91
CA SER A 97 3.07 -2.68 -3.54
C SER A 97 3.18 -1.50 -2.57
N GLY A 98 2.59 -1.57 -1.38
CA GLY A 98 2.80 -0.57 -0.32
C GLY A 98 4.24 -0.56 0.20
N SER A 99 4.99 -1.64 -0.04
CA SER A 99 6.40 -1.77 0.33
C SER A 99 7.32 -0.76 -0.37
N VAL A 100 6.99 -0.30 -1.60
CA VAL A 100 7.79 0.76 -2.24
C VAL A 100 7.57 2.12 -1.58
N TYR A 101 6.34 2.42 -1.18
CA TYR A 101 6.01 3.63 -0.44
C TYR A 101 6.57 3.61 0.97
N ALA A 102 6.56 2.46 1.63
CA ALA A 102 7.21 2.28 2.94
C ALA A 102 8.70 2.63 2.87
N ALA A 103 9.41 2.23 1.81
CA ALA A 103 10.80 2.60 1.60
C ALA A 103 10.98 4.12 1.46
N GLY A 104 10.19 4.78 0.61
CA GLY A 104 10.25 6.24 0.44
C GLY A 104 9.92 7.01 1.73
N LEU A 105 8.94 6.55 2.50
CA LEU A 105 8.63 7.09 3.83
C LEU A 105 9.82 6.94 4.78
N VAL A 106 10.47 5.78 4.84
CA VAL A 106 11.65 5.55 5.70
C VAL A 106 12.76 6.53 5.37
N GLU A 107 13.04 6.80 4.09
CA GLU A 107 14.07 7.76 3.68
C GLU A 107 13.77 9.18 4.14
N GLU A 108 12.55 9.67 3.90
CA GLU A 108 12.17 11.02 4.33
C GLU A 108 12.12 11.16 5.85
N ILE A 109 11.68 10.13 6.57
CA ILE A 109 11.69 10.10 8.03
C ILE A 109 13.12 10.10 8.57
N ALA A 110 14.04 9.32 7.96
CA ALA A 110 15.43 9.23 8.40
C ALA A 110 16.21 10.56 8.25
N ARG A 111 15.72 11.50 7.44
CA ARG A 111 16.27 12.87 7.37
C ARG A 111 15.95 13.71 8.60
N LEU A 112 14.92 13.34 9.37
CA LEU A 112 14.39 14.11 10.49
C LEU A 112 14.72 13.48 11.85
N GLN A 113 14.92 12.17 11.90
CA GLN A 113 15.19 11.41 13.13
C GLN A 113 16.06 10.18 12.85
N LYS A 114 16.37 9.39 13.90
CA LYS A 114 17.01 8.08 13.72
C LYS A 114 16.15 7.23 12.77
N ARG A 115 16.79 6.58 11.78
CA ARG A 115 16.09 5.77 10.77
C ARG A 115 15.11 4.80 11.45
N PRO A 116 13.82 4.80 11.06
CA PRO A 116 12.85 3.86 11.61
C PRO A 116 13.12 2.44 11.10
N ARG A 117 12.61 1.43 11.82
CA ARG A 117 12.64 0.06 11.34
C ARG A 117 11.72 -0.08 10.11
N LEU A 118 12.20 -0.77 9.08
CA LEU A 118 11.38 -1.16 7.94
C LEU A 118 11.00 -2.64 8.06
N VAL A 119 9.69 -2.91 8.11
CA VAL A 119 9.14 -4.27 8.05
C VAL A 119 8.32 -4.38 6.78
N LEU A 120 8.55 -5.42 5.99
CA LEU A 120 7.84 -5.65 4.74
C LEU A 120 6.98 -6.91 4.89
N ILE A 121 5.73 -6.88 4.47
CA ILE A 121 4.84 -8.04 4.47
C ILE A 121 4.51 -8.35 3.01
N ASP A 122 4.95 -9.50 2.51
CA ASP A 122 4.88 -9.88 1.10
C ASP A 122 5.24 -8.71 0.17
N PRO A 123 6.48 -8.17 0.25
CA PRO A 123 6.84 -7.01 -0.56
C PRO A 123 6.77 -7.31 -2.05
N ASP A 124 6.25 -6.34 -2.80
CA ASP A 124 6.30 -6.34 -4.25
C ASP A 124 6.72 -4.96 -4.74
N LEU A 125 7.35 -4.91 -5.91
CA LEU A 125 7.61 -3.64 -6.57
C LEU A 125 6.31 -3.11 -7.14
N ALA A 126 6.27 -1.84 -7.50
CA ALA A 126 5.22 -1.33 -8.35
C ALA A 126 5.80 -1.22 -9.76
N GLU A 127 5.14 -1.82 -10.74
CA GLU A 127 5.63 -1.85 -12.12
C GLU A 127 4.48 -1.64 -13.11
N ARG A 128 4.80 -1.13 -14.29
CA ARG A 128 3.82 -0.88 -15.35
C ARG A 128 2.96 -2.10 -15.66
N HIS A 129 3.58 -3.28 -15.72
CA HIS A 129 2.89 -4.53 -16.05
C HIS A 129 1.83 -4.90 -15.01
N MET A 130 2.00 -4.48 -13.74
CA MET A 130 0.99 -4.67 -12.70
C MET A 130 -0.23 -3.77 -12.92
N VAL A 131 -0.04 -2.53 -13.38
CA VAL A 131 -1.15 -1.60 -13.65
C VAL A 131 -2.11 -2.22 -14.68
N ILE A 132 -1.59 -2.66 -15.83
CA ILE A 132 -2.40 -3.32 -16.86
C ILE A 132 -2.90 -4.69 -16.39
N GLY A 133 -2.07 -5.47 -15.69
CA GLY A 133 -2.44 -6.78 -15.17
C GLY A 133 -3.60 -6.73 -14.17
N HIS A 134 -3.64 -5.72 -13.29
CA HIS A 134 -4.76 -5.51 -12.37
C HIS A 134 -6.03 -5.13 -13.11
N TYR A 135 -5.95 -4.26 -14.12
CA TYR A 135 -7.08 -3.92 -14.98
C TYR A 135 -7.64 -5.16 -15.69
N GLU A 136 -6.81 -5.94 -16.37
CA GLU A 136 -7.25 -7.15 -17.08
C GLU A 136 -7.86 -8.18 -16.14
N ARG A 137 -7.23 -8.43 -14.97
CA ARG A 137 -7.79 -9.33 -13.95
C ARG A 137 -9.12 -8.83 -13.41
N PHE A 138 -9.27 -7.52 -13.23
CA PHE A 138 -10.52 -6.95 -12.76
C PHE A 138 -11.65 -7.18 -13.78
N MET A 139 -11.40 -6.93 -15.08
CA MET A 139 -12.36 -7.18 -16.15
C MET A 139 -12.71 -8.67 -16.29
N THR A 140 -11.71 -9.55 -16.24
CA THR A 140 -11.88 -10.99 -16.54
C THR A 140 -12.28 -11.87 -15.35
N ALA A 141 -12.01 -11.44 -14.12
CA ALA A 141 -12.32 -12.24 -12.92
C ALA A 141 -13.39 -11.62 -12.03
N ARG A 142 -13.56 -10.30 -12.02
CA ARG A 142 -14.50 -9.62 -11.11
C ARG A 142 -15.77 -9.13 -11.78
N LEU A 143 -15.71 -8.77 -13.06
CA LEU A 143 -16.84 -8.18 -13.77
C LEU A 143 -17.61 -9.14 -14.68
N THR A 144 -17.17 -10.40 -14.79
CA THR A 144 -17.90 -11.43 -15.54
C THR A 144 -19.34 -11.68 -15.08
N PRO A 145 -19.76 -11.41 -13.82
CA PRO A 145 -21.17 -11.50 -13.45
C PRO A 145 -22.05 -10.36 -14.02
N VAL A 146 -21.45 -9.24 -14.45
CA VAL A 146 -22.16 -8.03 -14.88
C VAL A 146 -21.84 -7.60 -16.32
N LEU A 147 -20.82 -8.21 -16.93
CA LEU A 147 -20.42 -8.01 -18.32
C LEU A 147 -20.62 -9.31 -19.11
N THR A 148 -21.02 -9.16 -20.37
CA THR A 148 -20.98 -10.24 -21.36
C THR A 148 -19.54 -10.58 -21.76
N GLY A 149 -19.32 -11.77 -22.33
CA GLY A 149 -17.99 -12.15 -22.83
C GLY A 149 -17.44 -11.17 -23.88
N GLU A 150 -18.28 -10.69 -24.79
CA GLU A 150 -17.89 -9.69 -25.80
C GLU A 150 -17.48 -8.35 -25.18
N GLU A 151 -18.18 -7.90 -24.13
CA GLU A 151 -17.83 -6.68 -23.39
C GLU A 151 -16.51 -6.84 -22.64
N VAL A 152 -16.27 -8.00 -22.00
CA VAL A 152 -14.99 -8.29 -21.33
C VAL A 152 -13.85 -8.27 -22.35
N GLU A 153 -14.01 -8.93 -23.49
CA GLU A 153 -12.99 -8.92 -24.53
C GLU A 153 -12.74 -7.52 -25.11
N ALA A 154 -13.80 -6.73 -25.31
CA ALA A 154 -13.68 -5.36 -25.78
C ALA A 154 -12.96 -4.47 -24.76
N ALA A 155 -13.25 -4.62 -23.47
CA ALA A 155 -12.58 -3.91 -22.39
C ALA A 155 -11.08 -4.29 -22.33
N VAL A 156 -10.75 -5.58 -22.39
CA VAL A 156 -9.37 -6.05 -22.40
C VAL A 156 -8.61 -5.53 -23.62
N ARG A 157 -9.20 -5.56 -24.83
CA ARG A 157 -8.58 -4.97 -26.03
C ARG A 157 -8.33 -3.48 -25.85
N ALA A 158 -9.31 -2.72 -25.36
CA ALA A 158 -9.14 -1.29 -25.10
C ALA A 158 -8.05 -1.00 -24.05
N GLY A 159 -7.93 -1.85 -23.03
CA GLY A 159 -6.84 -1.74 -22.05
C GLY A 159 -5.46 -1.96 -22.67
N ARG A 160 -5.32 -2.95 -23.57
CA ARG A 160 -4.08 -3.19 -24.31
C ARG A 160 -3.73 -2.07 -25.28
N ASP A 161 -4.72 -1.51 -25.95
CA ASP A 161 -4.53 -0.34 -26.81
C ASP A 161 -4.05 0.87 -26.00
N ALA A 162 -4.59 1.07 -24.80
CA ALA A 162 -4.13 2.10 -23.87
C ALA A 162 -2.69 1.84 -23.39
N ASP A 163 -2.34 0.59 -23.08
CA ASP A 163 -0.96 0.21 -22.73
C ASP A 163 0.02 0.45 -23.89
N ALA A 164 -0.36 0.14 -25.12
CA ALA A 164 0.48 0.42 -26.28
C ALA A 164 0.66 1.94 -26.54
N ALA A 165 -0.32 2.77 -26.18
CA ALA A 165 -0.31 4.20 -26.45
C ALA A 165 0.35 5.04 -25.34
N ALA A 166 0.23 4.64 -24.07
CA ALA A 166 0.72 5.40 -22.93
C ALA A 166 2.25 5.35 -22.81
N ALA A 167 2.91 6.50 -22.71
CA ALA A 167 4.36 6.59 -22.56
C ALA A 167 4.82 6.26 -21.13
N THR A 168 3.96 6.51 -20.13
CA THR A 168 4.30 6.34 -18.71
C THR A 168 3.25 5.48 -17.99
N PRO A 169 3.59 4.88 -16.82
CA PRO A 169 2.60 4.20 -15.99
C PRO A 169 1.43 5.10 -15.56
N LEU A 170 1.69 6.38 -15.28
CA LEU A 170 0.65 7.35 -14.89
C LEU A 170 -0.32 7.64 -16.04
N GLU A 171 0.19 7.82 -17.26
CA GLU A 171 -0.66 7.96 -18.46
C GLU A 171 -1.52 6.70 -18.68
N LEU A 172 -0.94 5.52 -18.43
CA LEU A 172 -1.66 4.25 -18.51
C LEU A 172 -2.77 4.19 -17.46
N ALA A 173 -2.48 4.50 -16.20
CA ALA A 173 -3.48 4.52 -15.13
C ALA A 173 -4.62 5.50 -15.42
N ALA A 174 -4.33 6.68 -15.95
CA ALA A 174 -5.33 7.66 -16.35
C ALA A 174 -6.24 7.11 -17.46
N ALA A 175 -5.65 6.50 -18.50
CA ALA A 175 -6.41 5.90 -19.60
C ALA A 175 -7.30 4.74 -19.10
N LEU A 176 -6.75 3.82 -18.30
CA LEU A 176 -7.50 2.68 -17.75
C LEU A 176 -8.59 3.12 -16.76
N GLY A 177 -8.32 4.11 -15.93
CA GLY A 177 -9.30 4.72 -15.03
C GLY A 177 -10.50 5.30 -15.79
N ALA A 178 -10.23 6.00 -16.90
CA ALA A 178 -11.29 6.50 -17.79
C ALA A 178 -12.10 5.36 -18.44
N LEU A 179 -11.48 4.23 -18.78
CA LEU A 179 -12.20 3.04 -19.24
C LEU A 179 -13.12 2.50 -18.13
N CYS A 180 -12.63 2.39 -16.90
CA CYS A 180 -13.42 1.91 -15.76
C CYS A 180 -14.63 2.81 -15.47
N LEU A 181 -14.42 4.13 -15.42
CA LEU A 181 -15.50 5.10 -15.19
C LEU A 181 -16.59 5.08 -16.28
N ARG A 182 -16.24 4.64 -17.50
CA ARG A 182 -17.17 4.48 -18.61
C ARG A 182 -17.92 3.15 -18.59
N ILE A 183 -17.27 2.06 -18.17
CA ILE A 183 -17.81 0.69 -18.27
C ILE A 183 -18.64 0.33 -17.02
N LEU A 184 -18.13 0.66 -15.84
CA LEU A 184 -18.63 0.10 -14.58
C LEU A 184 -20.00 0.61 -14.15
N PRO A 185 -20.34 1.92 -14.25
CA PRO A 185 -21.66 2.39 -13.82
C PRO A 185 -22.79 1.62 -14.50
N ASP A 186 -22.77 1.59 -15.84
CA ASP A 186 -23.78 0.92 -16.64
C ASP A 186 -23.80 -0.60 -16.42
N ALA A 187 -22.62 -1.23 -16.32
CA ALA A 187 -22.53 -2.67 -16.11
C ALA A 187 -23.11 -3.09 -14.75
N CYS A 188 -22.74 -2.38 -13.68
CA CYS A 188 -23.24 -2.66 -12.34
C CYS A 188 -24.74 -2.40 -12.22
N GLU A 189 -25.27 -1.33 -12.82
CA GLU A 189 -26.71 -1.04 -12.82
C GLU A 189 -27.51 -2.15 -13.52
N ARG A 190 -27.04 -2.63 -14.69
CA ARG A 190 -27.65 -3.80 -15.35
C ARG A 190 -27.57 -5.07 -14.51
N GLY A 191 -26.50 -5.20 -13.72
CA GLY A 191 -26.32 -6.27 -12.75
C GLY A 191 -27.18 -6.16 -11.49
N GLY A 192 -28.01 -5.11 -11.36
CA GLY A 192 -28.89 -4.89 -10.22
C GLY A 192 -28.20 -4.27 -9.00
N ALA A 193 -27.00 -3.70 -9.17
CA ALA A 193 -26.37 -2.92 -8.10
C ALA A 193 -27.17 -1.63 -7.82
N PRO A 194 -27.18 -1.13 -6.58
CA PRO A 194 -27.78 0.16 -6.25
C PRO A 194 -27.18 1.30 -7.07
N GLU A 195 -28.00 2.32 -7.33
CA GLU A 195 -27.58 3.55 -8.02
C GLU A 195 -26.29 4.12 -7.39
N GLY A 196 -25.35 4.52 -8.26
CA GLY A 196 -24.07 5.08 -7.83
C GLY A 196 -23.01 4.07 -7.37
N ARG A 197 -23.37 2.81 -7.05
CA ARG A 197 -22.39 1.82 -6.58
C ARG A 197 -21.35 1.44 -7.63
N GLY A 198 -21.77 1.33 -8.90
CA GLY A 198 -20.85 1.08 -10.01
C GLY A 198 -19.85 2.21 -10.22
N ARG A 199 -20.30 3.46 -10.02
CA ARG A 199 -19.44 4.65 -10.09
C ARG A 199 -18.43 4.67 -8.95
N GLU A 200 -18.87 4.45 -7.71
CA GLU A 200 -17.98 4.39 -6.54
C GLU A 200 -16.89 3.32 -6.71
N LEU A 201 -17.27 2.13 -7.20
CA LEU A 201 -16.32 1.06 -7.52
C LEU A 201 -15.30 1.49 -8.58
N ALA A 202 -15.75 2.20 -9.62
CA ALA A 202 -14.89 2.72 -10.67
C ALA A 202 -13.89 3.76 -10.16
N GLU A 203 -14.35 4.68 -9.31
CA GLU A 203 -13.53 5.72 -8.69
C GLU A 203 -12.46 5.09 -7.80
N ILE A 204 -12.83 4.16 -6.92
CA ILE A 204 -11.87 3.43 -6.07
C ILE A 204 -10.82 2.69 -6.90
N PHE A 205 -11.25 1.96 -7.94
CA PHE A 205 -10.34 1.20 -8.76
C PHE A 205 -9.43 2.09 -9.61
N ALA A 206 -9.94 3.21 -10.14
CA ALA A 206 -9.14 4.22 -10.82
C ALA A 206 -8.07 4.80 -9.88
N SER A 207 -8.43 5.13 -8.64
CA SER A 207 -7.47 5.61 -7.64
C SER A 207 -6.40 4.57 -7.30
N TYR A 208 -6.77 3.28 -7.24
CA TYR A 208 -5.81 2.20 -7.05
C TYR A 208 -4.80 2.09 -8.19
N LEU A 209 -5.26 2.18 -9.44
CA LEU A 209 -4.37 2.14 -10.61
C LEU A 209 -3.39 3.32 -10.61
N HIS A 210 -3.84 4.53 -10.25
CA HIS A 210 -2.95 5.69 -10.12
C HIS A 210 -1.93 5.49 -9.00
N TRP A 211 -2.34 4.96 -7.86
CA TRP A 211 -1.44 4.66 -6.75
C TRP A 211 -0.38 3.61 -7.13
N LEU A 212 -0.74 2.56 -7.89
CA LEU A 212 0.23 1.60 -8.43
C LEU A 212 1.19 2.26 -9.42
N ALA A 213 0.65 3.06 -10.34
CA ALA A 213 1.43 3.73 -11.37
C ALA A 213 2.44 4.73 -10.79
N ALA A 214 2.04 5.52 -9.80
CA ALA A 214 2.93 6.43 -9.08
C ALA A 214 4.04 5.63 -8.37
N GLY A 215 3.71 4.51 -7.73
CA GLY A 215 4.67 3.66 -7.03
C GLY A 215 5.80 3.16 -7.94
N ALA A 216 5.54 3.01 -9.24
CA ALA A 216 6.54 2.57 -10.21
C ALA A 216 7.68 3.58 -10.44
N GLU A 217 7.56 4.80 -9.92
CA GLU A 217 8.64 5.80 -9.91
C GLU A 217 9.67 5.55 -8.80
N LEU A 218 9.37 4.69 -7.82
CA LEU A 218 10.22 4.47 -6.64
C LEU A 218 11.18 3.29 -6.84
N ASP A 219 12.47 3.54 -6.61
CA ASP A 219 13.45 2.45 -6.44
C ASP A 219 13.62 2.11 -4.95
N ALA A 220 12.84 1.14 -4.51
CA ALA A 220 12.85 0.71 -3.11
C ALA A 220 14.00 -0.26 -2.77
N ARG A 221 14.68 -0.82 -3.78
CA ARG A 221 15.63 -1.94 -3.59
C ARG A 221 16.76 -1.57 -2.64
N ALA A 222 17.30 -0.35 -2.75
CA ALA A 222 18.39 0.10 -1.90
C ALA A 222 18.01 0.13 -0.42
N VAL A 223 16.80 0.57 -0.11
CA VAL A 223 16.27 0.68 1.25
C VAL A 223 15.85 -0.68 1.80
N TRP A 224 15.30 -1.56 0.94
CA TRP A 224 14.87 -2.90 1.33
C TRP A 224 16.02 -3.77 1.83
N ARG A 225 17.27 -3.55 1.40
CA ARG A 225 18.45 -4.29 1.88
C ARG A 225 18.66 -4.22 3.39
N GLU A 226 18.05 -3.25 4.08
CA GLU A 226 18.10 -3.09 5.53
C GLU A 226 16.81 -3.58 6.24
N ALA A 227 15.81 -4.04 5.48
CA ALA A 227 14.50 -4.43 5.98
C ALA A 227 14.44 -5.90 6.44
N THR A 228 13.49 -6.18 7.32
CA THR A 228 13.03 -7.53 7.61
C THR A 228 11.75 -7.79 6.82
N ALA A 229 11.74 -8.81 5.97
CA ALA A 229 10.55 -9.26 5.25
C ALA A 229 9.85 -10.40 5.99
N ILE A 230 8.53 -10.33 6.05
CA ILE A 230 7.61 -11.40 6.43
C ILE A 230 6.99 -11.89 5.13
N ASN A 231 7.18 -13.16 4.80
CA ASN A 231 6.84 -13.70 3.49
C ASN A 231 5.87 -14.88 3.61
N SER A 232 4.81 -14.89 2.80
CA SER A 232 3.91 -16.03 2.62
C SER A 232 4.53 -17.07 1.71
N ARG A 233 3.99 -18.28 1.71
CA ARG A 233 4.36 -19.33 0.73
C ARG A 233 3.42 -19.38 -0.47
N THR A 234 2.87 -18.24 -0.86
CA THR A 234 1.99 -18.17 -2.04
C THR A 234 2.84 -17.91 -3.27
N GLU A 235 2.85 -18.86 -4.21
CA GLU A 235 3.59 -18.71 -5.46
C GLU A 235 3.22 -17.41 -6.19
N GLY A 236 4.23 -16.65 -6.60
CA GLY A 236 4.05 -15.38 -7.31
C GLY A 236 3.68 -14.19 -6.43
N PHE A 237 3.79 -14.30 -5.10
CA PHE A 237 3.63 -13.19 -4.16
C PHE A 237 4.88 -12.97 -3.32
N GLY A 238 5.02 -11.76 -2.79
CA GLY A 238 6.13 -11.39 -1.94
C GLY A 238 7.48 -11.61 -2.62
N LEU A 239 8.44 -12.12 -1.86
CA LEU A 239 9.78 -12.40 -2.38
C LEU A 239 9.80 -13.54 -3.40
N ASP A 240 8.78 -14.40 -3.45
CA ASP A 240 8.66 -15.48 -4.44
C ASP A 240 8.20 -14.98 -5.82
N ALA A 241 7.80 -13.72 -5.94
CA ALA A 241 7.55 -13.07 -7.23
C ALA A 241 8.84 -12.70 -7.97
N PHE A 242 9.98 -12.67 -7.27
CA PHE A 242 11.27 -12.26 -7.82
C PHE A 242 12.08 -13.48 -8.30
N PRO A 243 12.88 -13.33 -9.37
CA PRO A 243 13.89 -14.32 -9.74
C PRO A 243 14.82 -14.62 -8.55
N GLU A 244 15.28 -15.87 -8.42
CA GLU A 244 16.08 -16.32 -7.28
C GLU A 244 17.36 -15.48 -7.12
N GLU A 245 17.98 -15.09 -8.23
CA GLU A 245 19.16 -14.23 -8.27
C GLU A 245 18.89 -12.81 -7.77
N GLU A 246 17.69 -12.27 -7.97
CA GLU A 246 17.31 -10.94 -7.49
C GLU A 246 16.89 -10.98 -6.02
N ARG A 247 16.25 -12.08 -5.59
CA ARG A 247 15.81 -12.28 -4.21
C ARG A 247 16.99 -12.30 -3.23
N ALA A 248 18.13 -12.85 -3.65
CA ALA A 248 19.33 -12.91 -2.84
C ALA A 248 19.85 -11.49 -2.50
N GLY A 249 19.74 -11.09 -1.24
CA GLY A 249 20.19 -9.79 -0.76
C GLY A 249 19.25 -8.63 -1.07
N LEU A 250 18.01 -8.92 -1.51
CA LEU A 250 16.96 -7.91 -1.66
C LEU A 250 16.53 -7.33 -0.30
N VAL A 251 16.57 -8.16 0.75
CA VAL A 251 16.29 -7.79 2.14
C VAL A 251 17.35 -8.34 3.10
N ALA A 252 17.47 -7.75 4.30
CA ALA A 252 18.43 -8.18 5.31
C ALA A 252 18.06 -9.52 5.94
N GLU A 253 16.77 -9.73 6.16
CA GLU A 253 16.22 -10.89 6.86
C GLU A 253 14.87 -11.26 6.26
N VAL A 254 14.59 -12.57 6.16
CA VAL A 254 13.31 -13.12 5.71
C VAL A 254 12.77 -14.03 6.80
N ILE A 255 11.50 -13.84 7.14
CA ILE A 255 10.73 -14.69 8.03
C ILE A 255 9.57 -15.28 7.24
N ASP A 256 9.70 -16.55 6.86
CA ASP A 256 8.69 -17.25 6.06
C ASP A 256 7.58 -17.84 6.92
N PHE A 257 6.35 -17.75 6.41
CA PHE A 257 5.16 -18.34 6.99
C PHE A 257 4.44 -19.22 5.96
N ASP A 258 4.15 -20.46 6.35
CA ASP A 258 3.31 -21.39 5.58
C ASP A 258 1.82 -21.03 5.69
N ILE A 259 1.49 -19.84 5.22
CA ILE A 259 0.17 -19.19 5.28
C ILE A 259 -0.07 -18.54 3.92
N PRO A 260 -1.30 -18.56 3.38
CA PRO A 260 -1.62 -17.83 2.15
C PRO A 260 -1.46 -16.31 2.30
N HIS A 261 -1.07 -15.63 1.22
CA HIS A 261 -0.92 -14.16 1.13
C HIS A 261 -2.13 -13.42 1.71
N LEU A 262 -3.34 -13.91 1.41
CA LEU A 262 -4.60 -13.31 1.84
C LEU A 262 -4.84 -13.38 3.35
N GLU A 263 -4.16 -14.27 4.06
CA GLU A 263 -4.39 -14.57 5.48
C GLU A 263 -3.28 -14.04 6.40
N LEU A 264 -2.14 -13.59 5.85
CA LEU A 264 -0.96 -13.20 6.63
C LEU A 264 -1.30 -12.22 7.77
N MET A 265 -1.95 -11.09 7.44
CA MET A 265 -2.16 -10.03 8.42
C MET A 265 -3.20 -10.36 9.49
N ARG A 266 -4.10 -11.32 9.26
CA ARG A 266 -5.05 -11.79 10.31
C ARG A 266 -4.52 -12.94 11.15
N THR A 267 -3.34 -13.47 10.80
CA THR A 267 -2.80 -14.63 11.48
C THR A 267 -2.08 -14.23 12.79
N PRO A 268 -2.46 -14.79 13.96
CA PRO A 268 -1.88 -14.40 15.24
C PRO A 268 -0.36 -14.56 15.35
N GLU A 269 0.23 -15.55 14.69
CA GLU A 269 1.66 -15.81 14.65
C GLU A 269 2.43 -14.66 13.96
N VAL A 270 1.85 -14.12 12.88
CA VAL A 270 2.41 -12.98 12.14
C VAL A 270 2.35 -11.73 13.01
N ALA A 271 1.21 -11.47 13.67
CA ALA A 271 1.09 -10.35 14.60
C ALA A 271 2.14 -10.41 15.73
N ARG A 272 2.33 -11.57 16.37
CA ARG A 272 3.36 -11.75 17.41
C ARG A 272 4.78 -11.47 16.90
N THR A 273 5.06 -11.86 15.66
CA THR A 273 6.36 -11.65 15.02
C THR A 273 6.60 -10.15 14.75
N VAL A 274 5.62 -9.47 14.17
CA VAL A 274 5.65 -8.01 13.98
C VAL A 274 5.84 -7.30 15.32
N ASP A 275 5.12 -7.69 16.36
CA ASP A 275 5.25 -7.14 17.71
C ASP A 275 6.69 -7.26 18.25
N GLY A 276 7.32 -8.41 18.08
CA GLY A 276 8.72 -8.65 18.47
C GLY A 276 9.69 -7.74 17.71
N LEU A 277 9.48 -7.57 16.40
CA LEU A 277 10.28 -6.67 15.57
C LEU A 277 10.16 -5.20 16.02
N LEU A 278 8.94 -4.77 16.39
CA LEU A 278 8.70 -3.41 16.87
C LEU A 278 9.33 -3.12 18.22
N GLN A 279 9.42 -4.12 19.10
CA GLN A 279 9.98 -4.00 20.45
C GLN A 279 11.51 -4.10 20.46
N THR A 280 12.12 -4.72 19.45
CA THR A 280 13.59 -4.91 19.41
C THR A 280 14.31 -3.62 19.00
N GLU A 281 15.24 -3.15 19.83
CA GLU A 281 16.11 -2.01 19.47
C GLU A 281 16.87 -2.29 18.16
N GLN A 282 16.94 -1.30 17.28
CA GLN A 282 17.77 -1.43 16.08
C GLN A 282 19.24 -1.21 16.47
N PRO A 283 20.17 -2.09 16.05
CA PRO A 283 21.59 -1.89 16.29
C PRO A 283 22.01 -0.52 15.73
N ASP A 284 22.80 0.24 16.51
CA ASP A 284 23.32 1.53 16.07
C ASP A 284 24.32 1.32 14.93
N ASN A 285 23.91 1.62 13.70
CA ASN A 285 24.75 1.51 12.51
C ASN A 285 25.80 2.64 12.40
N ARG A 286 26.36 3.08 13.53
CA ARG A 286 27.39 4.13 13.63
C ARG A 286 28.83 3.60 13.73
N SER A 287 29.07 2.31 13.48
CA SER A 287 30.42 1.72 13.61
C SER A 287 31.09 1.31 12.30
N LEU A 288 30.59 1.73 11.14
CA LEU A 288 31.27 1.50 9.84
C LEU A 288 31.22 2.76 8.96
N ALA A 289 31.96 3.79 9.36
CA ALA A 289 32.51 4.82 8.48
C ALA A 289 33.80 5.36 9.11
#